data_AF-A0A382JI83-F1
#
_entry.id   AF-A0A382JI83-F1
#
_cell.length_a   1.000
_cell.length_b   1.000
_cell.length_c   1.000
_cell.angle_alpha   90.00
_cell.angle_beta   90.00
_cell.angle_gamma   90.00
#
_symmetry.space_group_name_H-M   'P 1'
#
loop_
_entity.id
_entity.type
_entity.pdbx_description
1 polymer ?
#
loop_
_entity_poly.entity_id
_entity_poly.type
_entity_poly.pdbx_seq_one_letter_code
_entity_poly.pdbx_strand_id
1 'polypeptide(L)' 'VLKQMKTAASEAGLSGVRVQKSGCLDFCENGISCVVYPEGVWYRITEPERDVAEIVEQHLLHGKVVKRCLMEF' A
#
# COMPACT_ATOMS: atom_id res chain seq x y z
N VAL A 1 -9.85 -1.86 1.77
CA VAL A 1 -8.40 -1.55 1.86
C VAL A 1 -7.65 -2.36 2.91
N LEU A 2 -7.71 -2.08 4.23
CA LEU A 2 -6.85 -2.79 5.22
C LEU A 2 -6.99 -4.32 5.18
N LYS A 3 -8.23 -4.84 5.22
CA LYS A 3 -8.49 -6.28 5.14
C LYS A 3 -7.96 -6.87 3.84
N GLN A 4 -8.22 -6.21 2.70
CA GLN A 4 -7.75 -6.64 1.38
C GLN A 4 -6.22 -6.65 1.31
N MET A 5 -5.54 -5.62 1.83
CA MET A 5 -4.08 -5.56 1.86
C MET A 5 -3.48 -6.70 2.69
N LYS A 6 -4.10 -7.02 3.84
CA LYS A 6 -3.66 -8.13 4.68
C LYS A 6 -3.89 -9.49 3.99
N THR A 7 -5.04 -9.68 3.35
CA THR A 7 -5.34 -10.91 2.60
C THR A 7 -4.39 -11.07 1.42
N ALA A 8 -4.28 -10.04 0.57
CA ALA A 8 -3.42 -10.07 -0.61
C ALA A 8 -1.93 -10.30 -0.26
N ALA A 9 -1.41 -9.64 0.79
CA ALA A 9 -0.04 -9.87 1.23
C ALA A 9 0.18 -11.31 1.76
N SER A 10 -0.84 -11.88 2.42
CA SER A 10 -0.79 -13.27 2.90
C SER A 10 -0.86 -14.27 1.74
N GLU A 11 -1.71 -14.03 0.74
CA GLU A 11 -1.87 -14.86 -0.46
C GLU A 11 -0.61 -14.82 -1.34
N ALA A 12 0.07 -13.68 -1.39
CA ALA A 12 1.36 -13.52 -2.06
C ALA A 12 2.53 -14.18 -1.32
N GLY A 13 2.31 -14.78 -0.14
CA GLY A 13 3.34 -15.49 0.62
C GLY A 13 4.40 -14.58 1.26
N LEU A 14 4.09 -13.29 1.48
CA LEU A 14 5.03 -12.32 2.05
C LEU A 14 5.24 -12.56 3.56
N SER A 15 6.29 -13.31 3.91
CA SER A 15 6.61 -13.66 5.31
C SER A 15 7.30 -12.54 6.11
N GLY A 16 7.76 -11.47 5.44
CA GLY A 16 8.45 -10.32 6.05
C GLY A 16 7.64 -9.03 6.12
N VAL A 17 6.38 -9.04 5.68
CA VAL A 17 5.57 -7.82 5.57
C VAL A 17 4.50 -7.76 6.67
N ARG A 18 4.46 -6.64 7.38
CA ARG A 18 3.45 -6.36 8.41
C ARG A 18 2.48 -5.29 7.94
N VAL A 19 1.21 -5.67 7.76
CA VAL A 19 0.12 -4.75 7.44
C VAL A 19 -0.66 -4.41 8.71
N GLN A 20 -0.73 -3.12 9.07
CA GLN A 20 -1.43 -2.63 10.26
C GLN A 20 -2.29 -1.39 9.93
N LYS A 21 -3.25 -1.10 10.81
CA LYS A 21 -3.98 0.18 10.79
C LYS A 21 -3.12 1.25 11.46
N SER A 22 -3.02 2.44 10.85
CA SER A 22 -2.49 3.65 11.47
C SER A 22 -3.62 4.63 11.83
N GLY A 23 -3.30 5.62 12.68
CA GLY A 23 -4.10 6.83 12.85
C GLY A 23 -3.92 7.82 11.68
N CYS A 24 -4.45 9.05 11.79
CA CYS A 24 -4.12 10.09 10.80
C CYS A 24 -2.62 10.38 10.88
N LEU A 25 -1.96 10.42 9.73
CA LEU A 25 -0.55 10.75 9.57
C LEU A 25 -0.40 12.08 8.82
N ASP A 26 -1.33 13.01 9.04
CA ASP A 26 -1.41 14.33 8.40
C ASP A 26 -1.74 14.36 6.90
N PHE A 27 -1.86 13.21 6.23
CA PHE A 27 -2.27 13.12 4.81
C PHE A 27 -3.78 12.93 4.62
N CYS A 28 -4.58 13.41 5.56
CA CYS A 28 -6.02 13.18 5.57
C CYS A 28 -6.72 13.77 4.30
N GLU A 29 -6.19 14.83 3.69
CA GLU A 29 -6.69 15.43 2.43
C GLU A 29 -6.48 14.56 1.19
N ASN A 30 -5.55 13.60 1.25
CA ASN A 30 -5.26 12.69 0.15
C ASN A 30 -6.17 11.45 0.12
N GLY A 31 -7.14 11.38 1.03
CA GLY A 31 -8.04 10.22 1.16
C GLY A 31 -7.34 9.02 1.79
N ILE A 32 -7.70 7.81 1.34
CA ILE A 32 -7.14 6.59 1.91
C ILE A 32 -5.66 6.49 1.55
N SER A 33 -4.83 6.74 2.56
CA SER A 33 -3.38 6.79 2.44
C SER A 33 -2.76 5.49 2.96
N CYS A 34 -1.74 4.99 2.27
CA CYS A 34 -0.92 3.86 2.70
C CYS A 34 0.55 4.25 2.58
N VAL A 35 1.36 3.90 3.58
CA VAL A 35 2.80 4.14 3.57
C VAL A 35 3.54 2.82 3.67
N VAL A 36 4.54 2.63 2.81
CA VAL A 36 5.39 1.44 2.79
C VAL A 36 6.78 1.81 3.32
N TYR A 37 7.20 1.12 4.38
CA TYR A 37 8.52 1.24 4.98
C TYR A 37 9.39 0.02 4.61
N PRO A 38 10.73 0.18 4.53
CA PRO A 38 11.53 1.34 4.93
C PRO A 38 11.62 2.49 3.91
N GLU A 39 11.09 2.32 2.69
CA GLU A 39 11.28 3.28 1.59
C GLU A 39 10.55 4.62 1.79
N GLY A 40 9.54 4.68 2.66
CA GLY A 40 8.75 5.90 2.89
C GLY A 40 7.86 6.26 1.72
N VAL A 41 7.47 5.27 0.90
CA VAL A 41 6.62 5.49 -0.28
C VAL A 41 5.17 5.66 0.16
N TRP A 42 4.55 6.75 -0.27
CA TRP A 42 3.17 7.08 0.01
C TRP A 42 2.27 6.75 -1.18
N TYR A 43 1.20 6.01 -0.92
CA TYR A 43 0.18 5.64 -1.88
C TYR A 43 -1.18 6.22 -1.51
N ARG A 44 -1.80 6.89 -2.48
CA ARG A 44 -3.22 7.19 -2.47
C ARG A 44 -3.96 6.02 -3.11
N ILE A 45 -4.91 5.45 -2.38
CA ILE A 45 -5.71 4.30 -2.83
C ILE A 45 -7.08 4.82 -3.29
N THR A 46 -7.29 4.83 -4.60
CA THR A 46 -8.55 5.27 -5.23
C THR A 46 -9.44 4.09 -5.62
N GLU A 47 -8.84 3.00 -6.10
CA GLU A 47 -9.52 1.78 -6.56
C GLU A 47 -9.02 0.58 -5.75
N PRO A 48 -9.61 0.27 -4.57
CA PRO A 48 -9.06 -0.70 -3.63
C PRO A 48 -8.78 -2.08 -4.22
N GLU A 49 -9.61 -2.59 -5.13
CA GLU A 49 -9.43 -3.93 -5.71
C GLU A 49 -8.20 -4.01 -6.60
N ARG A 50 -7.99 -2.98 -7.43
CA ARG A 50 -6.87 -2.90 -8.36
C ARG A 50 -5.59 -2.43 -7.68
N ASP A 51 -5.67 -1.35 -6.92
CA ASP A 51 -4.49 -0.69 -6.34
C ASP A 51 -3.82 -1.56 -5.30
N VAL A 52 -4.59 -2.26 -4.46
CA VAL A 52 -4.00 -3.20 -3.48
C VAL A 52 -3.30 -4.35 -4.18
N ALA A 53 -3.91 -4.95 -5.20
CA ALA A 53 -3.30 -6.05 -5.95
C ALA A 53 -1.99 -5.60 -6.62
N GLU A 54 -1.98 -4.43 -7.27
CA GLU A 54 -0.79 -3.90 -7.91
C GLU A 54 0.31 -3.50 -6.91
N ILE A 55 -0.03 -2.92 -5.75
CA ILE A 55 0.95 -2.57 -4.71
C ILE A 55 1.59 -3.84 -4.14
N VAL A 56 0.81 -4.88 -3.87
CA VAL A 56 1.34 -6.16 -3.36
C VAL A 56 2.24 -6.82 -4.40
N GLU A 57 1.75 -6.96 -5.64
CA GLU A 57 2.48 -7.64 -6.70
C GLU A 57 3.72 -6.86 -7.13
N GLN A 58 3.59 -5.58 -7.47
CA GLN A 58 4.71 -4.83 -8.03
C GLN A 58 5.65 -4.33 -6.94
N HIS A 59 5.12 -3.70 -5.89
CA HIS A 59 5.98 -3.05 -4.90
C HIS A 59 6.48 -4.03 -3.85
N LEU A 60 5.58 -4.75 -3.17
CA LEU A 60 5.98 -5.61 -2.06
C LEU A 60 6.72 -6.89 -2.53
N LEU A 61 6.35 -7.45 -3.68
CA LEU A 61 7.00 -8.65 -4.23
C LEU A 61 8.25 -8.33 -5.07
N HIS A 62 8.16 -7.31 -5.93
CA HIS A 62 9.19 -7.03 -6.94
C HIS A 62 9.97 -5.72 -6.69
N GLY A 63 9.68 -4.97 -5.63
CA GLY A 63 10.35 -3.70 -5.32
C GLY A 63 10.07 -2.57 -6.33
N LYS A 64 8.99 -2.68 -7.12
CA LYS A 64 8.62 -1.71 -8.16
C LYS A 64 7.46 -0.83 -7.69
N VAL A 65 7.76 0.46 -7.51
CA VAL A 65 6.78 1.45 -7.06
C VAL A 65 5.66 1.67 -8.09
N VAL A 66 4.42 1.66 -7.62
CA VAL A 66 3.23 1.85 -8.47
C VAL A 66 2.97 3.34 -8.68
N LYS A 67 3.59 3.92 -9.72
CA LYS A 67 3.55 5.38 -10.01
C LYS A 67 2.14 5.98 -10.07
N ARG A 68 1.16 5.23 -10.56
CA ARG A 68 -0.25 5.66 -10.60
C ARG A 68 -0.79 6.06 -9.23
N CYS A 69 -0.46 5.26 -8.22
CA CYS A 69 -0.98 5.41 -6.87
C CYS A 69 -0.08 6.32 -6.03
N LEU A 70 1.10 6.69 -6.53
CA LEU A 70 2.10 7.46 -5.79
C LEU A 70 1.53 8.84 -5.42
N MET A 71 1.72 9.23 -4.17
CA MET A 71 1.57 10.62 -3.77
C MET A 71 2.88 11.36 -4.03
N GLU A 72 2.82 12.37 -4.88
CA GLU A 72 3.91 13.33 -5.07
C GLU A 72 3.68 14.52 -4.11
N PHE A 73 4.74 14.97 -3.46
CA PHE A 73 4.77 16.14 -2.58
C PHE A 73 5.53 17.28 -3.27
#